data_AF-A0A438H7R4-F1
#
_entry.id   AF-A0A438H7R4-F1
#
_cell.length_a   1.000
_cell.length_b   1.000
_cell.length_c   1.000
_cell.angle_alpha   90.00
_cell.angle_beta   90.00
_cell.angle_gamma   90.00
#
_symmetry.space_group_name_H-M   'P 1'
#
loop_
_entity.id
_entity.type
_entity.pdbx_description
1 polymer ?
#
loop_
_entity_poly.entity_id
_entity_poly.type
_entity_poly.pdbx_seq_one_letter_code
_entity_poly.pdbx_strand_id
1 'polypeptide(L)'
;MLHLAYNTSYGIYHGLLMVGLLKLQASPALSSLLAKKDQEGVGSAGSKSLRALALLGAGVSGLLSFATIASADEAEHGLECANYPWPHSGILSSYDHASIRRGHQVYQQVCASCHSMSLISYRDLVGVAYTEEETKAMAAEIEVVDGPNDEGEMFTRPGKLSDRFPQPYANEQAARFANGGAYPPDLSLITKARHNGQNYVFALLTGYRDPPAGISVNSSSLMILVFMVNFVTQTS
;
A
#
# COMPACT_ATOMS: atom_id res chain seq x y z
N MET A 1 -32.12 23.35 -22.63
CA MET A 1 -31.68 24.59 -21.97
C MET A 1 -31.19 24.29 -20.56
N LEU A 2 -30.02 23.65 -20.40
CA LEU A 2 -29.32 23.49 -19.10
C LEU A 2 -27.91 22.89 -19.31
N HIS A 3 -27.18 23.39 -20.32
CA HIS A 3 -25.86 22.85 -20.68
C HIS A 3 -24.81 23.94 -21.01
N LEU A 4 -25.04 25.18 -20.56
CA LEU A 4 -24.23 26.36 -20.96
C LEU A 4 -23.84 27.29 -19.81
N ALA A 5 -23.91 26.84 -18.55
CA ALA A 5 -23.70 27.71 -17.38
C ALA A 5 -22.56 27.27 -16.43
N TYR A 6 -21.63 26.41 -16.88
CA TYR A 6 -20.55 25.92 -15.99
C TYR A 6 -19.13 26.24 -16.47
N ASN A 7 -18.96 27.06 -17.50
CA ASN A 7 -17.65 27.29 -18.12
C ASN A 7 -17.20 28.76 -18.18
N THR A 8 -17.63 29.58 -17.21
CA THR A 8 -17.36 31.04 -17.23
C THR A 8 -16.82 31.60 -15.91
N SER A 9 -16.33 30.75 -14.99
CA SER A 9 -15.78 31.22 -13.70
C SER A 9 -14.34 30.79 -13.40
N TYR A 10 -13.70 30.00 -14.27
CA TYR A 10 -12.31 29.53 -14.07
C TYR A 10 -11.26 30.33 -14.86
N GLY A 11 -11.66 31.38 -15.60
CA GLY A 11 -10.78 32.18 -16.45
C GLY A 11 -10.25 33.48 -15.84
N ILE A 12 -10.57 33.80 -14.58
CA ILE A 12 -10.25 35.12 -13.98
C ILE A 12 -9.29 35.02 -12.78
N TYR A 13 -9.11 33.84 -12.18
CA TYR A 13 -8.20 33.65 -11.04
C TYR A 13 -6.78 33.20 -11.42
N HIS A 14 -6.52 32.92 -12.70
CA HIS A 14 -5.20 32.50 -13.19
C HIS A 14 -4.35 33.65 -13.77
N GLY A 15 -4.87 34.89 -13.75
CA GLY A 15 -4.20 36.10 -14.26
C GLY A 15 -3.64 37.05 -13.19
N LEU A 16 -3.82 36.74 -11.89
CA LEU A 16 -3.43 37.64 -10.79
C LEU A 16 -2.43 37.04 -9.78
N LEU A 17 -1.84 35.88 -10.09
CA LEU A 17 -0.75 35.28 -9.30
C LEU A 17 0.59 35.20 -10.07
N MET A 18 0.73 35.97 -11.15
CA MET A 18 1.98 36.10 -11.92
C MET A 18 2.51 37.54 -11.96
N VAL A 19 2.07 38.40 -11.01
CA VAL A 19 2.52 39.80 -10.88
C VAL A 19 3.07 40.10 -9.46
N GLY A 20 3.14 39.09 -8.58
CA GLY A 20 3.50 39.26 -7.16
C GLY A 20 4.93 38.90 -6.73
N LEU A 21 5.84 38.50 -7.63
CA LEU A 21 7.17 38.00 -7.24
C LEU A 21 8.36 38.63 -7.97
N LEU A 22 8.14 39.75 -8.65
CA LEU A 22 9.19 40.61 -9.20
C LEU A 22 9.29 41.91 -8.40
N LYS A 23 9.63 41.80 -7.12
CA LYS A 23 10.10 42.90 -6.26
C LYS A 23 10.63 42.34 -4.94
N LEU A 24 11.80 41.71 -5.00
CA LEU A 24 12.76 41.84 -3.90
C LEU A 24 14.13 42.13 -4.50
N GLN A 25 14.40 43.43 -4.57
CA GLN A 25 15.67 43.99 -4.98
C GLN A 25 16.77 43.51 -4.04
N ALA A 26 17.91 43.24 -4.65
CA ALA A 26 19.21 43.09 -4.02
C ALA A 26 19.41 44.12 -2.90
N SER A 27 19.71 43.63 -1.70
CA SER A 27 20.35 44.42 -0.65
C SER A 27 21.81 43.97 -0.50
N PRO A 28 22.75 44.92 -0.30
CA PRO A 28 24.18 44.71 -0.43
C PRO A 28 24.75 44.19 0.89
N ALA A 29 24.77 42.88 1.07
CA ALA A 29 25.45 42.25 2.21
C ALA A 29 26.38 41.10 1.79
N LEU A 30 26.73 41.03 0.49
CA LEU A 30 27.56 39.97 -0.08
C LEU A 30 28.75 40.53 -0.88
N SER A 31 29.37 41.60 -0.40
CA SER A 31 30.55 42.20 -1.07
C SER A 31 31.73 42.50 -0.13
N SER A 32 31.73 42.00 1.11
CA SER A 32 32.80 42.28 2.08
C SER A 32 33.79 41.13 2.34
N LEU A 33 33.79 40.06 1.54
CA LEU A 33 34.77 38.97 1.70
C LEU A 33 35.71 38.77 0.49
N LEU A 34 35.61 39.64 -0.53
CA LEU A 34 36.52 39.67 -1.68
C LEU A 34 37.19 41.03 -1.82
N ALA A 35 37.98 41.43 -0.83
CA ALA A 35 39.05 42.43 -1.02
C ALA A 35 39.95 42.51 0.22
N LYS A 36 41.27 42.62 -0.04
CA LYS A 36 42.40 42.86 0.89
C LYS A 36 42.95 41.56 1.52
N LYS A 37 44.22 41.19 1.35
CA LYS A 37 45.41 42.03 1.15
C LYS A 37 46.59 41.19 0.62
N ASP A 38 47.38 41.83 -0.24
CA ASP A 38 48.68 41.39 -0.75
C ASP A 38 49.75 41.13 0.32
N GLN A 39 50.76 40.40 -0.18
CA GLN A 39 52.20 40.45 0.11
C GLN A 39 52.87 39.35 0.95
N GLU A 40 54.07 39.07 0.44
CA GLU A 40 54.98 37.95 0.61
C GLU A 40 55.62 37.84 2.00
N GLY A 41 56.20 36.67 2.29
CA GLY A 41 57.28 36.54 3.26
C GLY A 41 57.21 35.34 4.18
N VAL A 42 57.99 34.30 3.82
CA VAL A 42 58.68 33.29 4.66
C VAL A 42 58.28 33.21 6.14
N GLY A 43 57.78 32.05 6.57
CA GLY A 43 57.70 31.74 8.00
C GLY A 43 57.02 30.41 8.33
N SER A 44 57.77 29.52 8.94
CA SER A 44 57.40 28.19 9.44
C SER A 44 56.20 28.19 10.41
N ALA A 45 55.54 27.02 10.49
CA ALA A 45 54.64 26.53 11.55
C ALA A 45 53.13 26.77 11.40
N GLY A 46 52.34 25.68 11.43
CA GLY A 46 50.91 25.77 11.77
C GLY A 46 49.99 24.70 11.19
N SER A 47 50.25 23.41 11.44
CA SER A 47 49.46 22.23 11.03
C SER A 47 48.04 22.11 11.62
N LYS A 48 47.34 23.21 11.92
CA LYS A 48 46.09 23.19 12.69
C LYS A 48 44.84 23.72 11.96
N SER A 49 44.98 24.47 10.86
CA SER A 49 43.83 25.10 10.19
C SER A 49 43.12 24.20 9.15
N LEU A 50 43.86 23.30 8.49
CA LEU A 50 43.30 22.42 7.44
C LEU A 50 42.45 21.25 7.99
N ARG A 51 42.50 20.97 9.30
CA ARG A 51 41.67 19.94 9.93
C ARG A 51 40.24 20.40 10.21
N ALA A 52 40.00 21.70 10.36
CA ALA A 52 38.67 22.24 10.68
C ALA A 52 37.71 22.19 9.48
N LEU A 53 38.21 22.37 8.25
CA LEU A 53 37.39 22.31 7.04
C LEU A 53 37.04 20.87 6.61
N ALA A 54 37.93 19.92 6.85
CA ALA A 54 37.68 18.50 6.57
C ALA A 54 36.60 17.90 7.48
N LEU A 55 36.48 18.38 8.72
CA LEU A 55 35.46 17.92 9.68
C LEU A 55 34.06 18.47 9.37
N LEU A 56 33.95 19.65 8.76
CA LEU A 56 32.66 20.23 8.33
C LEU A 56 32.18 19.63 7.00
N GLY A 57 33.09 19.37 6.04
CA GLY A 57 32.74 18.71 4.78
C GLY A 57 32.32 17.24 4.94
N ALA A 58 33.01 16.49 5.80
CA ALA A 58 32.64 15.11 6.12
C ALA A 58 31.34 15.02 6.95
N GLY A 59 31.06 16.01 7.80
CA GLY A 59 29.83 16.05 8.60
C GLY A 59 28.57 16.29 7.76
N VAL A 60 28.60 17.23 6.81
CA VAL A 60 27.42 17.56 5.98
C VAL A 60 27.14 16.48 4.93
N SER A 61 28.17 15.98 4.23
CA SER A 61 27.99 14.87 3.27
C SER A 61 27.67 13.54 3.95
N GLY A 62 28.21 13.29 5.16
CA GLY A 62 27.84 12.15 5.98
C GLY A 62 26.38 12.21 6.42
N LEU A 63 25.94 13.31 7.03
CA LEU A 63 24.54 13.46 7.48
C LEU A 63 23.53 13.31 6.35
N LEU A 64 23.79 13.92 5.18
CA LEU A 64 22.92 13.81 4.01
C LEU A 64 22.85 12.37 3.48
N SER A 65 23.97 11.64 3.48
CA SER A 65 24.01 10.25 3.02
C SER A 65 23.35 9.29 4.02
N PHE A 66 23.48 9.52 5.33
CA PHE A 66 22.80 8.71 6.34
C PHE A 66 21.27 8.94 6.35
N ALA A 67 20.83 10.19 6.15
CA ALA A 67 19.40 10.52 6.12
C ALA A 67 18.68 9.89 4.90
N THR A 68 19.32 9.86 3.73
CA THR A 68 18.73 9.21 2.54
C THR A 68 18.69 7.70 2.68
N ILE A 69 19.71 7.08 3.28
CA ILE A 69 19.73 5.63 3.56
C ILE A 69 18.62 5.26 4.56
N ALA A 70 18.45 6.02 5.65
CA ALA A 70 17.39 5.76 6.63
C ALA A 70 15.98 5.90 6.02
N SER A 71 15.75 6.90 5.17
CA SER A 71 14.45 7.07 4.50
C SER A 71 14.13 5.96 3.49
N ALA A 72 15.15 5.34 2.89
CA ALA A 72 14.95 4.24 1.96
C ALA A 72 14.67 2.92 2.70
N ASP A 73 15.35 2.69 3.83
CA ASP A 73 15.19 1.47 4.64
C ASP A 73 13.77 1.33 5.24
N GLU A 74 13.19 2.44 5.72
CA GLU A 74 11.81 2.48 6.22
C GLU A 74 10.77 2.21 5.10
N ALA A 75 11.07 2.64 3.87
CA ALA A 75 10.21 2.37 2.72
C ALA A 75 10.30 0.90 2.28
N GLU A 76 11.44 0.23 2.48
CA GLU A 76 11.62 -1.19 2.17
C GLU A 76 11.01 -2.11 3.24
N HIS A 77 11.17 -1.78 4.52
CA HIS A 77 10.63 -2.57 5.63
C HIS A 77 9.12 -2.37 5.83
N GLY A 78 8.59 -1.22 5.42
CA GLY A 78 7.21 -0.82 5.67
C GLY A 78 6.97 -0.46 7.14
N LEU A 79 6.01 0.43 7.42
CA LEU A 79 5.69 0.79 8.80
C LEU A 79 5.11 -0.42 9.54
N GLU A 80 5.45 -0.56 10.81
CA GLU A 80 4.80 -1.56 11.65
C GLU A 80 3.30 -1.26 11.78
N CYS A 81 2.46 -2.30 11.70
CA CYS A 81 1.02 -2.16 11.94
C CYS A 81 0.72 -2.19 13.45
N ALA A 82 -0.24 -1.37 13.87
CA ALA A 82 -0.69 -1.32 15.25
C ALA A 82 -1.31 -2.66 15.70
N ASN A 83 -1.25 -2.93 17.00
CA ASN A 83 -1.95 -4.06 17.61
C ASN A 83 -3.40 -3.69 17.92
N TYR A 84 -4.35 -4.22 17.13
CA TYR A 84 -5.77 -3.95 17.33
C TYR A 84 -6.39 -4.90 18.38
N PRO A 85 -7.34 -4.43 19.20
CA PRO A 85 -7.99 -5.24 20.22
C PRO A 85 -9.07 -6.16 19.63
N TRP A 86 -8.66 -7.19 18.90
CA TRP A 86 -9.58 -8.15 18.28
C TRP A 86 -10.39 -8.94 19.33
N PRO A 87 -11.68 -9.26 19.07
CA PRO A 87 -12.52 -9.97 20.04
C PRO A 87 -11.97 -11.36 20.40
N HIS A 88 -11.27 -12.01 19.45
CA HIS A 88 -10.62 -13.32 19.58
C HIS A 88 -9.14 -13.27 19.97
N SER A 89 -8.67 -12.17 20.57
CA SER A 89 -7.26 -12.03 20.99
C SER A 89 -6.93 -12.69 22.35
N GLY A 90 -7.94 -12.97 23.17
CA GLY A 90 -7.76 -13.62 24.48
C GLY A 90 -7.58 -15.13 24.38
N ILE A 91 -6.91 -15.72 25.38
CA ILE A 91 -6.63 -17.18 25.45
C ILE A 91 -7.91 -18.03 25.44
N LEU A 92 -9.00 -17.51 26.02
CA LEU A 92 -10.31 -18.15 26.09
C LEU A 92 -11.36 -17.44 25.22
N SER A 93 -10.94 -16.52 24.36
CA SER A 93 -11.85 -15.82 23.46
C SER A 93 -12.12 -16.67 22.22
N SER A 94 -13.38 -16.73 21.79
CA SER A 94 -13.76 -17.32 20.50
C SER A 94 -13.84 -16.26 19.41
N TYR A 95 -13.98 -16.70 18.16
CA TYR A 95 -14.33 -15.80 17.07
C TYR A 95 -15.75 -15.24 17.23
N ASP A 96 -15.96 -14.02 16.73
CA ASP A 96 -17.30 -13.48 16.48
C ASP A 96 -17.84 -14.07 15.17
N HIS A 97 -18.70 -15.08 15.28
CA HIS A 97 -19.31 -15.77 14.14
C HIS A 97 -20.19 -14.84 13.27
N ALA A 98 -20.80 -13.80 13.86
CA ALA A 98 -21.54 -12.81 13.07
C ALA A 98 -20.58 -11.96 12.23
N SER A 99 -19.39 -11.64 12.75
CA SER A 99 -18.34 -11.00 11.97
C SER A 99 -17.76 -11.92 10.89
N ILE A 100 -17.61 -13.22 11.14
CA ILE A 100 -17.21 -14.18 10.10
C ILE A 100 -18.22 -14.17 8.95
N ARG A 101 -19.52 -14.22 9.25
CA ARG A 101 -20.58 -14.19 8.24
C ARG A 101 -20.49 -12.92 7.36
N ARG A 102 -20.37 -11.74 7.97
CA ARG A 102 -20.19 -10.48 7.23
C ARG A 102 -18.89 -10.46 6.42
N GLY A 103 -17.80 -10.93 7.00
CA GLY A 103 -16.50 -11.02 6.32
C GLY A 103 -16.55 -11.92 5.09
N HIS A 104 -17.26 -13.05 5.17
CA HIS A 104 -17.49 -13.92 4.03
C HIS A 104 -18.29 -13.23 2.90
N GLN A 105 -19.31 -12.43 3.24
CA GLN A 105 -20.05 -11.65 2.25
C GLN A 105 -19.15 -10.62 1.54
N VAL A 106 -18.29 -9.92 2.30
CA VAL A 106 -17.30 -9.02 1.72
C VAL A 106 -16.34 -9.75 0.79
N TYR A 107 -15.86 -10.94 1.19
CA TYR A 107 -15.02 -11.77 0.32
C TYR A 107 -15.72 -12.10 -1.00
N GLN A 108 -16.96 -12.60 -0.94
CA GLN A 108 -17.72 -12.95 -2.14
C GLN A 108 -17.97 -11.74 -3.06
N GLN A 109 -18.28 -10.58 -2.49
CA GLN A 109 -18.69 -9.40 -3.27
C GLN A 109 -17.52 -8.58 -3.81
N VAL A 110 -16.36 -8.60 -3.13
CA VAL A 110 -15.24 -7.69 -3.44
C VAL A 110 -13.97 -8.45 -3.84
N CYS A 111 -13.69 -9.58 -3.19
CA CYS A 111 -12.39 -10.23 -3.30
C CYS A 111 -12.41 -11.44 -4.25
N ALA A 112 -13.51 -12.19 -4.30
CA ALA A 112 -13.61 -13.46 -4.99
C ALA A 112 -13.41 -13.36 -6.51
N SER A 113 -13.53 -12.16 -7.10
CA SER A 113 -13.25 -11.92 -8.52
C SER A 113 -11.76 -11.97 -8.87
N CYS A 114 -10.87 -11.75 -7.89
CA CYS A 114 -9.42 -11.69 -8.12
C CYS A 114 -8.65 -12.66 -7.22
N HIS A 115 -9.13 -12.92 -6.02
CA HIS A 115 -8.46 -13.75 -5.02
C HIS A 115 -9.13 -15.10 -4.84
N SER A 116 -8.35 -16.16 -4.98
CA SER A 116 -8.78 -17.51 -4.62
C SER A 116 -8.80 -17.72 -3.10
N MET A 117 -9.58 -18.71 -2.68
CA MET A 117 -9.52 -19.28 -1.34
C MET A 117 -9.64 -20.81 -1.44
N SER A 118 -8.66 -21.41 -2.12
CA SER A 118 -8.66 -22.81 -2.56
C SER A 118 -8.73 -23.83 -1.42
N LEU A 119 -8.29 -23.46 -0.21
CA LEU A 119 -8.27 -24.40 0.92
C LEU A 119 -9.60 -24.46 1.70
N ILE A 120 -10.60 -23.66 1.33
CA ILE A 120 -11.92 -23.64 1.97
C ILE A 120 -12.98 -24.28 1.06
N SER A 121 -13.82 -25.11 1.66
CA SER A 121 -14.97 -25.76 1.03
C SER A 121 -16.26 -25.19 1.59
N TYR A 122 -17.36 -25.27 0.84
CA TYR A 122 -18.66 -24.78 1.33
C TYR A 122 -19.06 -25.42 2.67
N ARG A 123 -18.84 -26.72 2.85
CA ARG A 123 -19.09 -27.44 4.11
C ARG A 123 -18.37 -26.85 5.32
N ASP A 124 -17.26 -26.13 5.14
CA ASP A 124 -16.51 -25.51 6.23
C ASP A 124 -17.25 -24.29 6.82
N LEU A 125 -18.26 -23.76 6.12
CA LEU A 125 -19.12 -22.67 6.59
C LEU A 125 -20.30 -23.12 7.46
N VAL A 126 -20.71 -24.39 7.34
CA VAL A 126 -21.90 -24.94 8.01
C VAL A 126 -21.69 -24.99 9.51
N GLY A 127 -22.61 -24.38 10.27
CA GLY A 127 -22.51 -24.28 11.73
C GLY A 127 -21.44 -23.30 12.21
N VAL A 128 -20.70 -22.66 11.30
CA VAL A 128 -19.77 -21.58 11.59
C VAL A 128 -20.42 -20.24 11.29
N ALA A 129 -20.74 -19.96 10.04
CA ALA A 129 -21.31 -18.68 9.62
C ALA A 129 -22.71 -18.79 9.01
N TYR A 130 -23.09 -19.99 8.58
CA TYR A 130 -24.32 -20.26 7.85
C TYR A 130 -24.95 -21.59 8.29
N THR A 131 -26.25 -21.74 8.06
CA THR A 131 -26.90 -23.06 8.19
C THR A 131 -26.52 -23.97 7.02
N GLU A 132 -26.83 -25.26 7.12
CA GLU A 132 -26.60 -26.20 6.01
C GLU A 132 -27.41 -25.80 4.77
N GLU A 133 -28.67 -25.41 4.96
CA GLU A 133 -29.58 -25.02 3.88
C GLU A 133 -29.11 -23.75 3.17
N GLU A 134 -28.71 -22.72 3.93
CA GLU A 134 -28.14 -21.49 3.37
C GLU A 134 -26.88 -21.79 2.56
N THR A 135 -25.99 -22.63 3.11
CA THR A 135 -24.73 -22.97 2.45
C THR A 135 -24.95 -23.84 1.20
N LYS A 136 -25.94 -24.74 1.25
CA LYS A 136 -26.31 -25.59 0.11
C LYS A 136 -26.92 -24.76 -1.02
N ALA A 137 -27.77 -23.79 -0.69
CA ALA A 137 -28.29 -22.83 -1.65
C ALA A 137 -27.17 -22.03 -2.31
N MET A 138 -26.24 -21.49 -1.50
CA MET A 138 -25.09 -20.73 -1.99
C MET A 138 -24.14 -21.56 -2.86
N ALA A 139 -23.88 -22.81 -2.50
CA ALA A 139 -23.06 -23.71 -3.31
C ALA A 139 -23.74 -24.04 -4.65
N ALA A 140 -25.07 -24.14 -4.68
CA ALA A 140 -25.81 -24.43 -5.90
C ALA A 140 -25.83 -23.26 -6.90
N GLU A 141 -25.48 -22.04 -6.48
CA GLU A 141 -25.38 -20.87 -7.38
C GLU A 141 -24.18 -20.94 -8.33
N ILE A 142 -23.17 -21.77 -8.01
CA ILE A 142 -21.99 -21.93 -8.86
C ILE A 142 -22.10 -23.16 -9.75
N GLU A 143 -21.53 -23.06 -10.95
CA GLU A 143 -21.33 -24.21 -11.83
C GLU A 143 -19.95 -24.82 -11.59
N VAL A 144 -19.93 -26.13 -11.40
CA VAL A 144 -18.71 -26.92 -11.17
C VAL A 144 -18.59 -27.96 -12.28
N VAL A 145 -17.44 -27.99 -12.94
CA VAL A 145 -17.10 -29.03 -13.92
C VAL A 145 -16.82 -30.34 -13.17
N ASP A 146 -17.47 -31.43 -13.59
CA ASP A 146 -17.36 -32.78 -13.03
C ASP A 146 -17.31 -33.83 -14.16
N GLY A 147 -17.03 -35.08 -13.83
CA GLY A 147 -16.94 -36.19 -14.78
C GLY A 147 -15.60 -36.92 -14.78
N PRO A 148 -15.36 -37.77 -15.80
CA PRO A 148 -16.19 -38.00 -16.98
C PRO A 148 -17.51 -38.75 -16.72
N ASN A 149 -18.50 -38.58 -17.59
CA ASN A 149 -19.74 -39.37 -17.62
C ASN A 149 -19.55 -40.72 -18.35
N ASP A 150 -20.64 -41.49 -18.53
CA ASP A 150 -20.62 -42.80 -19.20
C ASP A 150 -20.20 -42.75 -20.69
N GLU A 151 -20.23 -41.56 -21.30
CA GLU A 151 -19.78 -41.31 -22.68
C GLU A 151 -18.32 -40.82 -22.73
N GLY A 152 -17.67 -40.63 -21.58
CA GLY A 152 -16.30 -40.13 -21.47
C GLY A 152 -16.19 -38.60 -21.50
N GLU A 153 -17.31 -37.88 -21.41
CA GLU A 153 -17.36 -36.41 -21.51
C GLU A 153 -17.41 -35.74 -20.13
N MET A 154 -16.76 -34.59 -19.99
CA MET A 154 -16.89 -33.74 -18.81
C MET A 154 -18.20 -32.94 -18.89
N PHE A 155 -18.88 -32.77 -17.77
CA PHE A 155 -20.15 -32.02 -17.69
C PHE A 155 -20.10 -30.98 -16.59
N THR A 156 -21.04 -30.04 -16.59
CA THR A 156 -21.22 -29.06 -15.51
C THR A 156 -22.41 -29.44 -14.63
N ARG A 157 -22.29 -29.19 -13.33
CA ARG A 157 -23.39 -29.35 -12.38
C ARG A 157 -23.44 -28.18 -11.40
N PRO A 158 -24.59 -27.96 -10.74
CA PRO A 158 -24.64 -27.12 -9.56
C PRO A 158 -23.63 -27.59 -8.50
N GLY A 159 -23.02 -26.64 -7.81
CA GLY A 159 -22.10 -26.93 -6.72
C GLY A 159 -22.79 -27.64 -5.55
N LYS A 160 -22.00 -28.40 -4.79
CA LYS A 160 -22.41 -29.11 -3.58
C LYS A 160 -21.52 -28.71 -2.41
N LEU A 161 -21.96 -29.02 -1.18
CA LEU A 161 -21.24 -28.63 0.04
C LEU A 161 -19.77 -29.08 0.08
N SER A 162 -19.43 -30.21 -0.53
CA SER A 162 -18.03 -30.70 -0.55
C SER A 162 -17.13 -29.93 -1.51
N ASP A 163 -17.68 -29.16 -2.44
CA ASP A 163 -16.90 -28.42 -3.42
C ASP A 163 -16.15 -27.25 -2.76
N ARG A 164 -15.00 -26.91 -3.33
CA ARG A 164 -14.20 -25.75 -2.94
C ARG A 164 -14.79 -24.46 -3.49
N PHE A 165 -14.37 -23.34 -2.93
CA PHE A 165 -14.67 -22.06 -3.55
C PHE A 165 -14.07 -21.97 -4.96
N PRO A 166 -14.80 -21.35 -5.91
CA PRO A 166 -14.37 -21.29 -7.30
C PRO A 166 -13.09 -20.47 -7.43
N GLN A 167 -12.22 -20.88 -8.35
CA GLN A 167 -11.03 -20.12 -8.68
C GLN A 167 -11.41 -18.99 -9.66
N PRO A 168 -10.96 -17.73 -9.43
CA PRO A 168 -11.25 -16.62 -10.34
C PRO A 168 -10.55 -16.77 -11.70
N TYR A 169 -9.48 -17.55 -11.76
CA TYR A 169 -8.67 -17.76 -12.95
C TYR A 169 -8.32 -19.23 -13.12
N ALA A 170 -8.19 -19.68 -14.37
CA ALA A 170 -7.82 -21.06 -14.69
C ALA A 170 -6.37 -21.41 -14.32
N ASN A 171 -5.47 -20.42 -14.29
CA ASN A 171 -4.06 -20.57 -13.95
C ASN A 171 -3.41 -19.23 -13.58
N GLU A 172 -2.16 -19.29 -13.09
CA GLU A 172 -1.39 -18.11 -12.68
C GLU A 172 -1.15 -17.12 -13.84
N GLN A 173 -0.88 -17.61 -15.06
CA GLN A 173 -0.62 -16.74 -16.21
C GLN A 173 -1.85 -15.90 -16.57
N ALA A 174 -3.04 -16.50 -16.54
CA ALA A 174 -4.30 -15.80 -16.74
C ALA A 174 -4.53 -14.73 -15.64
N ALA A 175 -4.23 -15.06 -14.39
CA ALA A 175 -4.32 -14.13 -13.28
C ALA A 175 -3.38 -12.93 -13.45
N ARG A 176 -2.11 -13.17 -13.81
CA ARG A 176 -1.14 -12.10 -14.08
C ARG A 176 -1.54 -11.23 -15.25
N PHE A 177 -2.02 -11.84 -16.33
CA PHE A 177 -2.49 -11.10 -17.50
C PHE A 177 -3.65 -10.16 -17.14
N ALA A 178 -4.63 -10.64 -16.37
CA ALA A 178 -5.78 -9.84 -15.95
C ALA A 178 -5.42 -8.72 -14.96
N ASN A 179 -4.32 -8.84 -14.22
CA ASN A 179 -3.93 -7.93 -13.13
C ASN A 179 -2.62 -7.17 -13.42
N GLY A 180 -2.34 -6.85 -14.69
CA GLY A 180 -1.19 -6.00 -15.05
C GLY A 180 0.18 -6.59 -14.71
N GLY A 181 0.30 -7.92 -14.70
CA GLY A 181 1.51 -8.68 -14.36
C GLY A 181 1.56 -9.15 -12.90
N ALA A 182 0.75 -8.58 -12.00
CA ALA A 182 0.68 -8.99 -10.61
C ALA A 182 -0.13 -10.28 -10.44
N TYR A 183 0.28 -11.15 -9.52
CA TYR A 183 -0.47 -12.36 -9.19
C TYR A 183 -1.18 -12.17 -7.84
N PRO A 184 -2.54 -12.11 -7.80
CA PRO A 184 -3.27 -12.04 -6.55
C PRO A 184 -3.02 -13.31 -5.70
N PRO A 185 -2.50 -13.20 -4.47
CA PRO A 185 -2.26 -14.36 -3.62
C PRO A 185 -3.56 -15.03 -3.19
N ASP A 186 -3.51 -16.36 -3.00
CA ASP A 186 -4.58 -17.11 -2.35
C ASP A 186 -4.76 -16.65 -0.90
N LEU A 187 -6.01 -16.41 -0.50
CA LEU A 187 -6.32 -15.82 0.80
C LEU A 187 -6.56 -16.83 1.92
N SER A 188 -6.53 -18.15 1.63
CA SER A 188 -6.87 -19.18 2.62
C SER A 188 -6.01 -19.13 3.88
N LEU A 189 -4.74 -18.72 3.74
CA LEU A 189 -3.77 -18.65 4.83
C LEU A 189 -3.10 -17.28 4.94
N ILE A 190 -3.65 -16.24 4.32
CA ILE A 190 -2.96 -14.94 4.20
C ILE A 190 -2.61 -14.30 5.55
N THR A 191 -3.47 -14.48 6.55
CA THR A 191 -3.24 -13.98 7.91
C THR A 191 -2.19 -14.78 8.69
N LYS A 192 -1.79 -15.96 8.21
CA LYS A 192 -0.67 -16.74 8.75
C LYS A 192 0.60 -16.57 7.93
N ALA A 193 0.46 -16.28 6.63
CA ALA A 193 1.56 -16.12 5.68
C ALA A 193 2.17 -14.70 5.67
N ARG A 194 1.67 -13.78 6.50
CA ARG A 194 2.18 -12.42 6.64
C ARG A 194 2.55 -12.14 8.09
N HIS A 195 3.61 -11.36 8.27
CA HIS A 195 4.01 -10.88 9.59
C HIS A 195 2.87 -10.09 10.22
N ASN A 196 2.70 -10.22 11.53
CA ASN A 196 1.60 -9.60 12.29
C ASN A 196 0.16 -9.92 11.78
N GLY A 197 0.04 -10.89 10.87
CA GLY A 197 -1.21 -11.52 10.43
C GLY A 197 -2.38 -10.58 10.15
N GLN A 198 -3.43 -10.70 10.96
CA GLN A 198 -4.66 -9.92 10.79
C GLN A 198 -4.46 -8.41 11.00
N ASN A 199 -3.49 -7.99 11.84
CA ASN A 199 -3.17 -6.57 12.00
C ASN A 199 -2.60 -6.00 10.69
N TYR A 200 -1.73 -6.77 10.02
CA TYR A 200 -1.18 -6.41 8.72
C TYR A 200 -2.27 -6.30 7.66
N VAL A 201 -3.14 -7.31 7.55
CA VAL A 201 -4.22 -7.29 6.54
C VAL A 201 -5.19 -6.14 6.78
N PHE A 202 -5.59 -5.88 8.03
CA PHE A 202 -6.47 -4.77 8.34
C PHE A 202 -5.82 -3.42 8.00
N ALA A 203 -4.58 -3.19 8.45
CA ALA A 203 -3.84 -1.98 8.15
C ALA A 203 -3.60 -1.79 6.65
N LEU A 204 -3.41 -2.88 5.89
CA LEU A 204 -3.29 -2.85 4.43
C LEU A 204 -4.59 -2.37 3.78
N LEU A 205 -5.72 -2.93 4.18
CA LEU A 205 -7.02 -2.60 3.58
C LEU A 205 -7.49 -1.19 3.93
N THR A 206 -7.20 -0.69 5.14
CA THR A 206 -7.65 0.63 5.59
C THR A 206 -6.59 1.72 5.48
N GLY A 207 -5.37 1.39 5.04
CA GLY A 207 -4.21 2.27 5.07
C GLY A 207 -3.92 3.02 3.77
N TYR A 208 -4.73 2.82 2.73
CA TYR A 208 -4.59 3.51 1.45
C TYR A 208 -4.73 5.02 1.62
N ARG A 209 -3.72 5.76 1.12
CA ARG A 209 -3.69 7.23 1.13
C ARG A 209 -2.85 7.75 -0.02
N ASP A 210 -2.86 9.05 -0.24
CA ASP A 210 -2.00 9.68 -1.25
C ASP A 210 -0.51 9.60 -0.87
N PRO A 211 0.39 9.45 -1.86
CA PRO A 211 1.83 9.51 -1.63
C PRO A 211 2.22 10.85 -1.01
N PRO A 212 3.20 10.88 -0.09
CA PRO A 212 3.71 12.15 0.40
C PRO A 212 4.42 12.92 -0.72
N ALA A 213 4.59 14.22 -0.51
CA ALA A 213 5.23 15.11 -1.48
C ALA A 213 6.60 14.58 -1.93
N GLY A 214 6.86 14.62 -3.23
CA GLY A 214 8.13 14.19 -3.83
C GLY A 214 8.18 12.72 -4.24
N ILE A 215 7.12 11.92 -4.01
CA ILE A 215 7.04 10.51 -4.41
C ILE A 215 6.04 10.33 -5.55
N SER A 216 6.53 9.89 -6.70
CA SER A 216 5.68 9.48 -7.82
C SER A 216 5.53 7.95 -7.84
N VAL A 217 4.28 7.49 -7.82
CA VAL A 217 3.94 6.08 -7.98
C VAL A 217 3.63 5.83 -9.45
N ASN A 218 4.14 4.74 -10.02
CA ASN A 218 3.76 4.36 -11.37
C ASN A 218 2.26 3.97 -11.41
N SER A 219 1.57 4.27 -12.51
CA SER A 219 0.12 4.08 -12.65
C SER A 219 -0.34 2.64 -12.39
N SER A 220 0.53 1.65 -12.64
CA SER A 220 0.26 0.22 -12.46
C SER A 220 0.45 -0.27 -11.02
N SER A 221 1.04 0.55 -10.14
CA SER A 221 1.39 0.19 -8.76
C SER A 221 0.55 0.94 -7.73
N LEU A 222 -0.66 1.39 -8.07
CA LEU A 222 -1.57 2.05 -7.12
C LEU A 222 -1.83 1.19 -5.86
N MET A 223 -1.68 -0.14 -5.97
CA MET A 223 -1.75 -1.08 -4.85
C MET A 223 -0.59 -0.95 -3.84
N ILE A 224 0.54 -0.36 -4.24
CA ILE A 224 1.71 -0.10 -3.38
C ILE A 224 1.64 1.36 -2.93
N LEU A 225 0.61 1.69 -2.15
CA LEU A 225 0.79 2.76 -1.16
C LEU A 225 0.02 2.46 0.12
N VAL A 226 0.41 1.35 0.72
CA VAL A 226 0.32 1.18 2.16
C VAL A 226 1.75 1.36 2.66
N PHE A 227 1.95 2.15 3.71
CA PHE A 227 3.22 2.37 4.42
C PHE A 227 4.03 3.64 4.11
N MET A 228 3.48 4.82 4.41
CA MET A 228 4.28 6.07 4.48
C MET A 228 3.83 7.17 5.48
N VAL A 229 2.87 6.95 6.38
CA VAL A 229 2.29 8.05 7.20
C VAL A 229 1.67 7.47 8.48
N ASN A 230 2.52 7.14 9.43
CA ASN A 230 2.16 7.29 10.85
C ASN A 230 3.38 7.72 11.66
N PHE A 231 4.23 8.58 11.09
CA PHE A 231 5.27 9.27 11.88
C PHE A 231 5.04 10.78 11.99
N VAL A 232 4.31 11.39 11.04
CA VAL A 232 4.11 12.86 11.05
C VAL A 232 3.03 13.30 12.04
N THR A 233 2.07 12.45 12.41
CA THR A 233 0.94 12.83 13.27
C THR A 233 1.11 12.48 14.76
N GLN A 234 2.21 11.84 15.16
CA GLN A 234 2.48 11.54 16.58
C GLN A 234 3.64 12.38 17.17
N THR A 235 4.15 13.35 16.41
CA THR A 235 5.16 14.32 16.86
C THR A 235 4.72 15.78 16.70
N SER A 236 3.41 16.04 16.73
CA SER A 236 2.83 17.39 16.88
C SER A 236 2.06 17.53 18.18
#